data_AF-A0A1C6C3K0-F1
#
_entry.id   AF-A0A1C6C3K0-F1
#
_cell.length_a   1.000
_cell.length_b   1.000
_cell.length_c   1.000
_cell.angle_alpha   90.00
_cell.angle_beta   90.00
_cell.angle_gamma   90.00
#
_symmetry.space_group_name_H-M   'P 1'
#
loop_
_entity.id
_entity.type
_entity.pdbx_description
1 polymer ?
#
loop_
_entity_poly.entity_id
_entity_poly.type
_entity_poly.pdbx_seq_one_letter_code
_entity_poly.pdbx_strand_id
1 'polypeptide(L)'
;MQLLVLILKKVDLMERLIRELAEAGVSGGTILEGTGMAQALINMEELPMFGVLRSMLTSDEKEACKLMLFVLKDEQVMDTRNAIKNVIGDMKEPNTGIMFSIPITYVEGLGESYDA
;
A
#
# COMPACT_ATOMS: atom_id res chain seq x y z
N MET A 1 -3.51 -8.90 17.45
CA MET A 1 -2.48 -8.55 16.46
C MET A 1 -3.13 -8.49 15.09
N GLN A 2 -2.71 -7.59 14.22
CA GLN A 2 -3.20 -7.50 12.85
C GLN A 2 -2.05 -7.31 11.85
N LEU A 3 -2.18 -7.94 10.69
CA LEU A 3 -1.44 -7.56 9.50
C LEU A 3 -2.22 -6.43 8.81
N LEU A 4 -1.69 -5.22 8.85
CA LEU A 4 -2.19 -4.10 8.07
C LEU A 4 -1.52 -4.13 6.68
N VAL A 5 -2.35 -4.13 5.64
CA VAL A 5 -1.91 -4.10 4.25
C VAL A 5 -2.34 -2.77 3.64
N LEU A 6 -1.38 -2.05 3.08
CA LEU A 6 -1.62 -0.84 2.29
C LEU A 6 -1.13 -1.07 0.87
N ILE A 7 -2.03 -0.88 -0.10
CA ILE A 7 -1.69 -0.80 -1.52
C ILE A 7 -1.61 0.70 -1.86
N LEU A 8 -0.39 1.23 -1.96
CA LEU A 8 -0.12 2.63 -2.29
C LEU A 8 0.01 2.79 -3.81
N LYS A 9 -0.89 3.58 -4.42
CA LYS A 9 -0.80 3.95 -5.84
C LYS A 9 0.05 5.20 -6.08
N LYS A 10 -0.03 6.19 -5.18
CA LYS A 10 0.78 7.42 -5.22
C LYS A 10 2.15 7.17 -4.61
N VAL A 11 3.03 6.52 -5.37
CA VAL A 11 4.34 6.06 -4.89
C VAL A 11 5.28 7.21 -4.50
N ASP A 12 5.04 8.42 -4.99
CA ASP A 12 5.69 9.67 -4.60
C ASP A 12 5.47 10.02 -3.13
N LEU A 13 4.37 9.56 -2.51
CA LEU A 13 4.09 9.78 -1.09
C LEU A 13 4.84 8.82 -0.16
N MET A 14 5.55 7.83 -0.69
CA MET A 14 6.13 6.74 0.10
C MET A 14 7.12 7.22 1.15
N GLU A 15 8.02 8.13 0.80
CA GLU A 15 9.01 8.63 1.76
C GLU A 15 8.36 9.38 2.94
N ARG A 16 7.38 10.22 2.63
CA ARG A 16 6.61 10.95 3.65
C ARG A 16 5.83 9.99 4.53
N LEU A 17 5.22 8.98 3.91
CA LEU A 17 4.47 7.95 4.61
C LEU A 17 5.35 7.17 5.59
N ILE A 18 6.55 6.76 5.18
CA ILE A 18 7.48 6.03 6.05
C ILE A 18 7.87 6.87 7.26
N ARG A 19 8.14 8.18 7.08
CA ARG A 19 8.47 9.09 8.19
C ARG A 19 7.32 9.22 9.19
N GLU A 20 6.11 9.46 8.70
CA GLU A 20 4.92 9.62 9.55
C GLU A 20 4.56 8.32 10.29
N LEU A 21 4.80 7.16 9.67
CA LEU A 21 4.63 5.87 10.34
C LEU A 21 5.68 5.67 11.44
N ALA A 22 6.93 6.06 11.20
CA ALA A 22 7.99 6.00 12.22
C ALA A 22 7.68 6.92 13.41
N GLU A 23 7.21 8.15 13.16
CA GLU A 23 6.76 9.08 14.20
C GLU A 23 5.54 8.57 14.98
N ALA A 24 4.66 7.79 14.34
CA ALA A 24 3.55 7.10 14.98
C ALA A 24 3.95 5.81 15.74
N GLY A 25 5.25 5.52 15.85
CA GLY A 25 5.76 4.36 16.60
C GLY A 25 5.66 3.02 15.85
N VAL A 26 5.48 3.04 14.53
CA VAL A 26 5.55 1.82 13.69
C VAL A 26 7.02 1.49 13.45
N SER A 27 7.51 0.47 14.15
CA SER A 27 8.94 0.10 14.17
C SER A 27 9.43 -0.64 12.92
N GLY A 28 8.53 -1.15 12.08
CA GLY A 28 8.92 -1.89 10.89
C GLY A 28 7.76 -2.28 9.99
N GLY A 29 8.13 -2.67 8.77
CA GLY A 29 7.21 -3.16 7.75
C GLY A 29 7.99 -3.70 6.56
N THR A 30 7.28 -4.36 5.65
CA THR A 30 7.85 -4.84 4.39
C THR A 30 7.18 -4.14 3.23
N ILE A 31 7.97 -3.69 2.25
CA ILE A 31 7.48 -3.04 1.03
C ILE A 31 7.75 -3.98 -0.14
N LEU A 32 6.71 -4.32 -0.89
CA LEU A 32 6.79 -5.08 -2.14
C LEU A 32 6.43 -4.19 -3.32
N GLU A 33 7.06 -4.44 -4.46
CA GLU A 33 6.67 -3.83 -5.72
C GLU A 33 5.54 -4.64 -6.36
N GLY A 34 4.50 -3.94 -6.82
CA GLY A 34 3.34 -4.56 -7.45
C GLY A 34 2.89 -3.81 -8.69
N THR A 35 2.01 -4.45 -9.45
CA THR A 35 1.39 -3.90 -10.66
C THR A 35 -0.12 -4.04 -10.53
N GLY A 36 -0.86 -2.99 -10.88
CA GLY A 36 -2.33 -3.02 -10.91
C GLY A 36 -2.88 -3.99 -11.95
N MET A 37 -4.05 -4.56 -11.69
CA MET A 37 -4.70 -5.52 -12.59
C MET A 37 -5.02 -4.92 -13.97
N ALA A 38 -5.42 -3.65 -14.05
CA ALA A 38 -5.67 -2.99 -15.33
C ALA A 38 -4.44 -3.03 -16.25
N GLN A 39 -3.26 -2.76 -15.69
CA GLN A 39 -2.00 -2.84 -16.42
C GLN A 39 -1.64 -4.29 -16.78
N ALA A 40 -1.87 -5.24 -15.88
CA ALA A 40 -1.64 -6.66 -16.16
C ALA A 40 -2.48 -7.16 -17.35
N LEU A 41 -3.74 -6.71 -17.46
CA LEU A 41 -4.64 -7.05 -18.58
C LEU A 41 -4.17 -6.45 -19.91
N ILE A 42 -3.65 -5.22 -19.91
CA ILE A 42 -3.09 -4.59 -21.13
C ILE A 42 -1.91 -5.38 -21.68
N ASN A 43 -1.11 -5.98 -20.80
CA ASN A 43 0.06 -6.78 -21.17
C ASN A 43 -0.29 -8.19 -21.66
N MET A 44 -1.55 -8.63 -21.52
CA MET A 44 -2.02 -9.89 -22.11
C MET A 44 -2.34 -9.66 -23.58
N GLU A 45 -1.42 -10.06 -24.47
CA GLU A 45 -1.45 -9.77 -25.92
C GLU A 45 -2.66 -10.37 -26.68
N GLU A 46 -3.43 -11.27 -26.08
CA GLU A 46 -4.44 -12.09 -26.79
C GLU A 46 -5.88 -11.55 -26.78
N LEU A 47 -6.17 -10.37 -26.22
CA LEU A 47 -7.54 -9.85 -26.12
C LEU A 47 -7.82 -8.71 -27.13
N PRO A 48 -8.41 -8.99 -28.31
CA PRO A 48 -8.68 -7.98 -29.35
C PRO A 48 -9.64 -6.85 -28.93
N MET A 49 -10.42 -7.02 -27.85
CA MET A 49 -11.33 -6.00 -27.34
C MET A 49 -10.64 -4.81 -26.65
N PHE A 50 -9.37 -4.93 -26.28
CA PHE A 50 -8.68 -3.85 -25.55
C PHE A 50 -7.95 -2.85 -26.46
N GLY A 51 -8.00 -2.94 -27.79
CA GLY A 51 -7.26 -2.01 -28.66
C GLY A 51 -7.53 -0.51 -28.41
N VAL A 52 -8.79 -0.13 -28.18
CA VAL A 52 -9.20 1.25 -27.90
C VAL A 52 -9.01 1.62 -26.41
N LEU A 53 -9.24 0.68 -25.50
CA LEU A 53 -8.96 0.87 -24.06
C LEU A 53 -7.45 0.97 -23.80
N ARG A 54 -6.63 0.24 -24.57
CA ARG A 54 -5.17 0.23 -24.52
C ARG A 54 -4.63 1.61 -24.80
N SER A 55 -5.10 2.35 -25.81
CA SER A 55 -4.61 3.71 -26.06
C SER A 55 -4.99 4.71 -24.96
N MET A 56 -6.13 4.52 -24.29
CA MET A 56 -6.52 5.37 -23.16
C MET A 56 -5.72 5.03 -21.88
N LEU A 57 -5.37 3.77 -21.67
CA LEU A 57 -4.69 3.28 -20.46
C LEU A 57 -3.16 3.20 -20.59
N THR A 58 -2.59 3.29 -21.79
CA THR A 58 -1.13 3.35 -22.03
C THR A 58 -0.57 4.76 -21.92
N SER A 59 -1.42 5.76 -21.68
CA SER A 59 -1.03 7.16 -21.61
C SER A 59 -0.46 7.56 -20.24
N ASP A 60 -0.70 6.77 -19.21
CA ASP A 60 -0.19 7.03 -17.87
C ASP A 60 0.90 6.01 -17.52
N GLU A 61 2.01 6.55 -17.05
CA GLU A 61 3.20 5.86 -16.56
C GLU A 61 2.84 4.52 -15.90
N LYS A 62 3.57 3.45 -16.28
CA LYS A 62 3.53 2.12 -15.65
C LYS A 62 3.05 2.25 -14.20
N GLU A 63 1.77 1.94 -13.91
CA GLU A 63 1.18 2.14 -12.59
C GLU A 63 1.78 1.13 -11.59
N ALA A 64 3.04 1.35 -11.22
CA ALA A 64 3.73 0.64 -10.17
C ALA A 64 3.03 1.02 -8.88
N CYS A 65 2.48 0.03 -8.19
CA CYS A 65 1.98 0.21 -6.84
C CYS A 65 2.99 -0.38 -5.85
N LYS A 66 2.90 0.08 -4.60
CA LYS A 66 3.71 -0.45 -3.50
C LYS A 66 2.77 -1.11 -2.51
N LEU A 67 3.04 -2.37 -2.19
CA LEU A 67 2.32 -3.09 -1.15
C LEU A 67 3.14 -2.99 0.12
N MET A 68 2.61 -2.31 1.13
CA MET A 68 3.24 -2.14 2.43
C MET A 68 2.52 -3.01 3.46
N LEU A 69 3.28 -3.86 4.13
CA LEU A 69 2.82 -4.89 5.05
C LEU A 69 3.36 -4.57 6.44
N PHE A 70 2.46 -4.37 7.40
CA PHE A 70 2.82 -4.04 8.77
C PHE A 70 2.20 -5.02 9.74
N VAL A 71 2.99 -5.59 10.62
CA VAL A 71 2.48 -6.43 11.71
C VAL A 71 2.36 -5.57 12.96
N LEU A 72 1.14 -5.40 13.45
CA LEU A 72 0.79 -4.43 14.49
C LEU A 72 0.09 -5.08 15.67
N LYS A 73 0.31 -4.55 16.87
CA LYS A 73 -0.58 -4.77 18.01
C LYS A 73 -1.93 -4.14 17.73
N ASP A 74 -3.01 -4.70 18.27
CA ASP A 74 -4.37 -4.22 18.00
C ASP A 74 -4.55 -2.75 18.41
N GLU A 75 -3.90 -2.34 19.50
CA GLU A 75 -3.88 -0.95 19.99
C GLU A 75 -3.22 0.02 19.01
N GLN A 76 -2.22 -0.40 18.24
CA GLN A 76 -1.49 0.45 17.28
C GLN A 76 -2.21 0.60 15.94
N VAL A 77 -3.21 -0.24 15.65
CA VAL A 77 -3.87 -0.29 14.34
C VAL A 77 -4.56 1.05 14.03
N MET A 78 -5.23 1.65 15.01
CA MET A 78 -5.98 2.90 14.77
C MET A 78 -5.04 4.08 14.50
N ASP A 79 -3.98 4.21 15.29
CA ASP A 79 -3.01 5.30 15.13
C ASP A 79 -2.25 5.17 13.81
N THR A 80 -1.86 3.94 13.44
CA THR A 80 -1.22 3.65 12.15
C THR A 80 -2.14 4.02 10.99
N ARG A 81 -3.44 3.66 11.05
CA ARG A 81 -4.42 4.02 10.00
C ARG A 81 -4.61 5.51 9.88
N ASN A 82 -4.56 6.25 11.00
CA ASN A 82 -4.69 7.70 10.99
C ASN A 82 -3.45 8.37 10.39
N ALA A 83 -2.25 7.92 10.76
CA ALA A 83 -1.00 8.38 10.15
C ALA A 83 -0.99 8.18 8.62
N ILE A 84 -1.41 7.00 8.15
CA ILE A 84 -1.54 6.71 6.72
C ILE A 84 -2.51 7.70 6.03
N LYS A 85 -3.68 7.94 6.63
CA LYS A 85 -4.69 8.87 6.09
C LYS A 85 -4.23 10.32 6.08
N ASN A 86 -3.43 10.75 7.06
CA ASN A 86 -2.88 12.11 7.09
C ASN A 86 -1.93 12.38 5.91
N VAL A 87 -1.27 11.35 5.39
CA VAL A 87 -0.38 11.45 4.24
C VAL A 87 -1.12 11.28 2.91
N ILE A 88 -1.95 10.24 2.80
CA ILE A 88 -2.58 9.83 1.54
C ILE A 88 -3.87 10.63 1.25
N GLY A 89 -4.54 11.15 2.29
CA GLY A 89 -5.83 11.82 2.19
C GLY A 89 -7.01 10.85 2.14
N ASP A 90 -8.09 11.25 1.46
CA ASP A 90 -9.29 10.42 1.33
C ASP A 90 -9.05 9.25 0.36
N MET A 91 -9.06 8.03 0.89
CA MET A 91 -8.86 6.81 0.11
C MET A 91 -10.08 6.40 -0.75
N LYS A 92 -11.17 7.19 -0.74
CA LYS A 92 -12.29 7.03 -1.67
C LYS A 92 -12.02 7.66 -3.03
N GLU A 93 -11.05 8.57 -3.11
CA GLU A 93 -10.70 9.21 -4.36
C GLU A 93 -9.98 8.25 -5.30
N PRO A 94 -10.15 8.39 -6.63
CA PRO A 94 -9.41 7.59 -7.61
C PRO A 94 -7.90 7.63 -7.37
N ASN A 95 -7.24 6.51 -7.65
CA ASN A 95 -5.78 6.38 -7.62
C ASN A 95 -5.09 6.69 -6.27
N THR A 96 -5.79 6.54 -5.14
CA THR A 96 -5.20 6.71 -3.80
C THR A 96 -4.65 5.41 -3.22
N GLY A 97 -5.39 4.30 -3.34
CA GLY A 97 -4.97 2.98 -2.86
C GLY A 97 -6.06 2.22 -2.14
N ILE A 98 -5.69 1.11 -1.49
CA ILE A 98 -6.59 0.33 -0.64
C ILE A 98 -5.85 0.00 0.66
N MET A 99 -6.53 0.14 1.80
CA MET A 99 -6.00 -0.26 3.10
C MET A 99 -6.98 -1.22 3.79
N PHE A 100 -6.48 -2.36 4.24
CA PHE A 100 -7.27 -3.35 4.97
C PHE A 100 -6.39 -4.07 6.00
N SER A 101 -7.02 -4.73 6.96
CA SER A 101 -6.31 -5.50 7.97
C SER A 101 -6.82 -6.94 8.04
N ILE A 102 -5.91 -7.85 8.39
CA ILE A 102 -6.17 -9.27 8.57
C ILE A 102 -5.79 -9.63 10.02
N PRO A 103 -6.69 -10.25 10.81
CA PRO A 103 -6.33 -10.74 12.13
C PRO A 103 -5.33 -11.89 12.01
N ILE A 104 -4.26 -11.85 12.80
CA ILE A 104 -3.23 -12.90 12.83
C ILE A 104 -3.13 -13.50 14.22
N THR A 105 -2.99 -14.81 14.29
CA THR A 105 -3.04 -15.58 15.56
C THR A 105 -1.67 -15.92 16.11
N TYR A 106 -0.62 -15.82 15.30
CA TYR A 106 0.75 -16.14 15.68
C TYR A 106 1.73 -15.23 14.93
N VAL A 107 2.75 -14.76 15.64
CA VAL A 107 3.86 -13.99 15.07
C VAL A 107 5.13 -14.35 15.82
N GLU A 108 6.23 -14.46 15.09
CA GLU A 108 7.57 -14.68 15.62
C GLU A 108 8.54 -13.70 14.96
N GLY A 109 9.60 -13.29 15.67
CA GLY A 109 10.62 -12.37 15.15
C GLY A 109 10.19 -10.90 15.12
N LEU A 110 9.12 -10.53 15.83
CA LEU A 110 8.75 -9.13 16.03
C LEU A 110 9.72 -8.54 17.08
N GLY A 111 10.75 -7.83 16.61
CA GLY A 111 11.72 -7.16 17.48
C GLY A 111 11.06 -6.09 18.35
N GLU A 112 11.68 -5.75 19.48
CA GLU A 112 11.29 -4.55 20.24
C GLU A 112 11.61 -3.30 19.40
N SER A 113 10.68 -2.34 19.39
CA SER A 113 10.90 -1.04 18.75
C SER A 113 12.21 -0.45 19.27
N TYR A 114 13.14 -0.11 18.39
CA TYR A 114 14.31 0.66 18.80
C TYR A 114 13.81 2.03 19.25
N ASP A 115 13.84 2.28 20.56
CA ASP A 115 13.83 3.64 21.10
C ASP A 115 15.10 4.33 20.58
N ALA A 116 14.96 5.11 19.51
CA ALA A 116 16.00 5.99 18.98
C ALA A 116 15.84 7.40 19.56
#